data_AF-K3W447-F1
#
_entry.id   AF-K3W447-F1
#
_cell.length_a   1.000
_cell.length_b   1.000
_cell.length_c   1.000
_cell.angle_alpha   90.00
_cell.angle_beta   90.00
_cell.angle_gamma   90.00
#
_symmetry.space_group_name_H-M   'P 1'
#
loop_
_entity.id
_entity.type
_entity.pdbx_description
1 polymer ?
#
loop_
_entity_poly.entity_id
_entity_poly.type
_entity_poly.pdbx_seq_one_letter_code
_entity_poly.pdbx_strand_id
1 'polypeptide(L)'
;MFTPKSVRPASTVFPMEANLFSLVSESDPSLVYAWGMEIVDDDRTDTVLYRRDPATGRSLVAQHSSAEAALRRWGRRLPLRLVWDFEEQEHDAVFHVTGATERD
;
A
#
# COMPACT_ATOMS: atom_id res chain seq x y z
N MET A 1 51.52 -10.30 -22.28
CA MET A 1 50.51 -9.38 -22.84
C MET A 1 49.19 -9.72 -22.14
N PHE A 2 48.81 -8.97 -21.10
CA PHE A 2 47.64 -9.25 -20.27
C PHE A 2 46.44 -8.43 -20.77
N THR A 3 45.35 -9.08 -21.17
CA THR A 3 44.08 -8.42 -21.45
C THR A 3 43.41 -8.01 -20.14
N PRO A 4 42.97 -6.76 -19.96
CA PRO A 4 42.25 -6.36 -18.76
C PRO A 4 40.89 -7.08 -18.69
N LYS A 5 40.57 -7.62 -17.51
CA LYS A 5 39.28 -8.22 -17.21
C LYS A 5 38.18 -7.16 -17.34
N SER A 6 37.16 -7.47 -18.15
CA SER A 6 35.91 -6.72 -18.23
C SER A 6 35.30 -6.60 -16.83
N VAL A 7 35.36 -5.41 -16.25
CA VAL A 7 34.64 -5.08 -15.02
C VAL A 7 33.17 -5.01 -15.40
N ARG A 8 32.35 -5.94 -14.90
CA ARG A 8 30.89 -5.84 -15.05
C ARG A 8 30.45 -4.58 -14.30
N PRO A 9 29.58 -3.73 -14.88
CA PRO A 9 29.04 -2.60 -14.13
C PRO A 9 28.32 -3.13 -12.89
N ALA A 10 28.48 -2.42 -11.77
CA ALA A 10 27.74 -2.69 -10.55
C ALA A 10 26.24 -2.76 -10.88
N SER A 11 25.59 -3.84 -10.47
CA SER A 11 24.13 -3.92 -10.49
C SER A 11 23.61 -2.77 -9.63
N THR A 12 23.10 -1.72 -10.26
CA THR A 12 22.26 -0.74 -9.59
C THR A 12 21.10 -1.54 -9.02
N VAL A 13 21.06 -1.71 -7.70
CA VAL A 13 19.89 -2.24 -7.01
C VAL A 13 18.89 -1.11 -7.06
N PHE A 14 17.97 -1.17 -8.01
CA PHE A 14 16.81 -0.30 -7.98
C PHE A 14 15.91 -0.77 -6.83
N PRO A 15 15.42 0.16 -5.99
CA PRO A 15 14.62 -0.22 -4.84
C PRO A 15 13.31 -0.83 -5.32
N MET A 16 13.05 -2.08 -4.93
CA MET A 16 11.72 -2.68 -5.01
C MET A 16 10.82 -1.95 -4.02
N GLU A 17 9.76 -1.31 -4.52
CA GLU A 17 8.83 -0.53 -3.71
C GLU A 17 7.52 -1.30 -3.53
N ALA A 18 6.94 -1.22 -2.33
CA ALA A 18 5.65 -1.81 -2.02
C ALA A 18 4.76 -0.75 -1.38
N ASN A 19 3.69 -0.39 -2.08
CA ASN A 19 2.73 0.62 -1.67
C ASN A 19 1.42 -0.05 -1.24
N LEU A 20 0.99 0.22 -0.01
CA LEU A 20 -0.27 -0.29 0.51
C LEU A 20 -1.44 0.59 0.07
N PHE A 21 -2.57 -0.04 -0.23
CA PHE A 21 -3.80 0.66 -0.54
C PHE A 21 -5.02 -0.10 -0.04
N SER A 22 -6.13 0.63 0.03
CA SER A 22 -7.44 0.11 0.34
C SER A 22 -8.44 0.46 -0.77
N LEU A 23 -9.30 -0.49 -1.12
CA LEU A 23 -10.52 -0.21 -1.88
C LEU A 23 -11.65 0.02 -0.88
N VAL A 24 -12.23 1.21 -0.89
CA VAL A 24 -13.30 1.61 0.03
C VAL A 24 -14.57 1.96 -0.73
N SER A 25 -15.71 1.97 -0.04
CA SER A 25 -16.96 2.47 -0.64
C SER A 25 -16.82 3.94 -1.01
N GLU A 26 -17.29 4.32 -2.19
CA GLU A 26 -17.31 5.73 -2.62
C GLU A 26 -18.26 6.57 -1.75
N SER A 27 -19.35 5.98 -1.26
CA SER A 27 -20.33 6.67 -0.42
C SER A 27 -19.90 6.83 1.04
N ASP A 28 -19.02 5.94 1.52
CA ASP A 28 -18.56 5.90 2.89
C ASP A 28 -17.13 5.31 2.95
N PRO A 29 -16.10 6.16 3.03
CA PRO A 29 -14.71 5.71 3.08
C PRO A 29 -14.34 4.84 4.27
N SER A 30 -15.14 4.80 5.34
CA SER A 30 -14.90 3.93 6.50
C SER A 30 -15.17 2.46 6.19
N LEU A 31 -15.93 2.19 5.13
CA LEU A 31 -16.29 0.83 4.70
C LEU A 31 -15.23 0.29 3.74
N VAL A 32 -14.27 -0.45 4.29
CA VAL A 32 -13.23 -1.13 3.51
C VAL A 32 -13.81 -2.37 2.82
N TYR A 33 -13.69 -2.42 1.50
CA TYR A 33 -14.08 -3.56 0.69
C TYR A 33 -12.95 -4.58 0.54
N ALA A 34 -11.72 -4.10 0.34
CA ALA A 34 -10.53 -4.93 0.18
C ALA A 34 -9.26 -4.13 0.52
N TRP A 35 -8.22 -4.85 0.93
CA TRP A 35 -6.87 -4.31 1.10
C TRP A 35 -5.99 -4.79 -0.04
N GLY A 36 -5.01 -4.00 -0.44
CA GLY A 36 -4.09 -4.36 -1.49
C GLY A 36 -2.69 -3.81 -1.28
N MET A 37 -1.77 -4.38 -2.04
CA MET A 37 -0.38 -3.97 -2.11
C MET A 37 0.00 -3.93 -3.58
N GLU A 38 0.46 -2.77 -4.02
CA GLU A 38 1.10 -2.61 -5.32
C GLU A 38 2.61 -2.69 -5.13
N ILE A 39 3.24 -3.58 -5.89
CA ILE A 39 4.67 -3.85 -5.91
C ILE A 39 5.20 -3.28 -7.21
N VAL A 40 6.12 -2.34 -7.11
CA VAL A 40 6.79 -1.73 -8.26
C VAL A 40 8.24 -2.21 -8.28
N ASP A 41 8.61 -2.86 -9.38
CA ASP A 41 9.94 -3.33 -9.74
C ASP A 41 10.29 -2.76 -11.12
N ASP A 42 11.57 -2.70 -11.49
CA ASP A 42 12.13 -1.90 -12.61
C ASP A 42 11.25 -1.81 -13.87
N ASP A 43 10.75 -2.95 -14.34
CA ASP A 43 9.97 -3.06 -15.57
C ASP A 43 8.53 -3.55 -15.31
N ARG A 44 8.13 -3.72 -14.04
CA ARG A 44 6.90 -4.44 -13.67
C ARG A 44 6.19 -3.82 -12.48
N THR A 45 4.88 -3.68 -12.65
CA THR A 45 3.96 -3.40 -11.55
C THR A 45 3.06 -4.60 -11.37
N ASP A 46 3.08 -5.16 -10.17
CA ASP A 46 2.19 -6.23 -9.76
C ASP A 46 1.36 -5.75 -8.58
N THR A 47 0.12 -6.19 -8.51
CA THR A 47 -0.78 -5.83 -7.40
C THR A 47 -1.43 -7.08 -6.85
N VAL A 48 -1.35 -7.24 -5.53
CA VAL A 48 -2.06 -8.29 -4.80
C VAL A 48 -3.19 -7.65 -3.99
N LEU A 49 -4.39 -8.21 -4.11
CA LEU A 49 -5.56 -7.75 -3.39
C LEU A 49 -6.11 -8.88 -2.51
N TYR A 50 -6.35 -8.56 -1.26
CA TYR A 50 -6.99 -9.41 -0.27
C TYR A 50 -8.39 -8.88 0.07
N ARG A 51 -9.39 -9.75 -0.01
CA ARG A 51 -10.75 -9.48 0.42
C ARG A 51 -11.25 -10.58 1.34
N ARG A 52 -11.93 -10.18 2.42
CA ARG A 52 -12.72 -11.10 3.24
C ARG A 52 -14.19 -10.83 3.04
N ASP A 53 -14.94 -11.84 2.59
CA ASP A 53 -16.38 -11.73 2.45
C ASP A 53 -17.03 -11.77 3.85
N PRO A 54 -17.74 -10.70 4.28
CA PRO A 54 -18.35 -10.67 5.61
C PRO A 54 -19.54 -11.62 5.74
N ALA A 55 -20.24 -11.93 4.65
CA ALA A 55 -21.43 -12.78 4.67
C ALA A 55 -21.06 -14.26 4.74
N THR A 56 -20.01 -14.67 4.01
CA THR A 56 -19.60 -16.09 3.95
C THR A 56 -18.34 -16.40 4.75
N GLY A 57 -17.66 -15.39 5.28
CA GLY A 57 -16.36 -15.52 5.97
C GLY A 57 -15.20 -15.96 5.08
N ARG A 58 -15.40 -16.05 3.76
CA ARG A 58 -14.41 -16.60 2.81
C ARG A 58 -13.39 -15.53 2.46
N SER A 59 -12.13 -15.92 2.41
CA SER A 59 -11.05 -15.08 1.92
C SER A 59 -10.83 -15.27 0.43
N LEU A 60 -10.52 -14.17 -0.26
CA LEU A 60 -10.16 -14.14 -1.66
C LEU A 60 -8.85 -13.35 -1.81
N VAL A 61 -7.91 -13.94 -2.55
CA VAL A 61 -6.67 -13.28 -2.98
C VAL A 61 -6.69 -13.20 -4.50
N ALA A 62 -6.42 -12.02 -5.05
CA ALA A 62 -6.38 -11.79 -6.49
C ALA A 62 -5.13 -11.00 -6.88
N GLN A 63 -4.61 -11.29 -8.08
CA GLN A 63 -3.50 -10.56 -8.68
C GLN A 63 -4.01 -9.67 -9.82
N HIS A 64 -3.42 -8.48 -9.93
CA HIS A 64 -3.72 -7.45 -10.92
C HIS A 64 -2.42 -6.80 -11.40
N SER A 65 -2.47 -6.14 -12.56
CA SER A 65 -1.32 -5.41 -13.12
C SER A 65 -1.10 -4.02 -12.52
N SER A 66 -2.07 -3.53 -11.74
CA SER A 66 -1.99 -2.28 -10.95
C SER A 66 -3.18 -2.18 -9.98
N ALA A 67 -3.10 -1.25 -9.04
CA ALA A 67 -4.19 -0.89 -8.13
C ALA A 67 -5.43 -0.40 -8.89
N GLU A 68 -5.27 0.37 -9.96
CA GLU A 68 -6.37 0.82 -10.82
C GLU A 68 -6.99 -0.34 -11.60
N ALA A 69 -6.19 -1.32 -12.03
CA ALA A 69 -6.72 -2.51 -12.66
C ALA A 69 -7.59 -3.32 -11.67
N ALA A 70 -7.20 -3.37 -10.40
CA ALA A 70 -7.99 -3.94 -9.33
C ALA A 70 -9.29 -3.14 -9.11
N LEU A 71 -9.20 -1.81 -8.97
CA LEU A 71 -10.35 -0.92 -8.84
C LEU A 71 -11.32 -1.09 -10.00
N ARG A 72 -10.84 -1.09 -11.25
CA ARG A 72 -11.69 -1.25 -12.44
C ARG A 72 -12.40 -2.61 -12.47
N ARG A 73 -11.77 -3.67 -11.95
CA ARG A 73 -12.39 -5.00 -11.89
C ARG A 73 -13.54 -5.04 -10.89
N TRP A 74 -13.32 -4.53 -9.68
CA TRP A 74 -14.29 -4.61 -8.58
C TRP A 74 -15.31 -3.46 -8.60
N GLY A 75 -14.85 -2.28 -9.00
CA GLY A 75 -15.63 -1.05 -9.20
C GLY A 75 -16.73 -1.16 -10.27
N ARG A 76 -16.65 -2.18 -11.13
CA ARG A 76 -17.71 -2.50 -12.10
C ARG A 76 -19.03 -2.93 -11.46
N ARG A 77 -18.98 -3.46 -10.23
CA ARG A 77 -20.15 -4.02 -9.54
C ARG A 77 -20.58 -3.19 -8.34
N LEU A 78 -19.64 -2.45 -7.76
CA LEU A 78 -19.83 -1.65 -6.55
C LEU A 78 -19.14 -0.30 -6.76
N PRO A 79 -19.73 0.83 -6.34
CA PRO A 79 -19.06 2.12 -6.40
C PRO A 79 -17.92 2.15 -5.37
N LEU A 80 -16.68 2.03 -5.86
CA LEU A 80 -15.48 1.94 -5.03
C LEU A 80 -14.50 3.06 -5.37
N ARG A 81 -13.68 3.40 -4.38
CA ARG A 81 -12.57 4.35 -4.48
C ARG A 81 -11.27 3.69 -4.04
N LEU A 82 -10.18 4.01 -4.73
CA LEU A 82 -8.81 3.65 -4.32
C LEU A 82 -8.28 4.70 -3.32
N VAL A 83 -7.78 4.24 -2.17
CA VAL A 83 -7.12 5.07 -1.15
C VAL A 83 -5.75 4.47 -0.88
N TRP A 84 -4.70 5.25 -1.04
CA TRP A 84 -3.34 4.83 -0.73
C TRP A 84 -3.06 5.06 0.75
N ASP A 85 -2.54 4.04 1.41
CA ASP A 85 -2.06 4.13 2.78
C ASP A 85 -0.63 4.65 2.72
N PHE A 86 -0.47 5.95 2.47
CA PHE A 86 0.80 6.61 2.71
C PHE A 86 1.03 6.59 4.22
N GLU A 87 2.16 6.05 4.67
CA GLU A 87 2.57 6.22 6.07
C GLU A 87 2.56 7.72 6.38
N GLU A 88 1.61 8.19 7.20
CA GLU A 88 1.78 9.43 7.94
C GLU A 88 2.94 9.22 8.92
N GLN A 89 4.17 9.33 8.43
CA GLN A 89 5.31 9.65 9.29
C GLN A 89 5.22 11.13 9.65
N GLU A 90 4.45 11.45 10.69
CA GLU A 90 5.00 12.13 11.88
C GLU A 90 3.96 12.20 13.00
N HIS A 91 4.26 11.43 14.05
CA HIS A 91 3.85 11.67 15.42
C HIS A 91 4.14 13.12 15.83
N ASP A 92 3.14 14.01 15.79
CA ASP A 92 3.18 15.22 16.63
C ASP A 92 2.39 14.94 17.92
N ALA A 93 2.87 13.95 18.67
CA ALA A 93 2.48 13.73 20.05
C ALA A 93 3.15 14.79 20.93
N VAL A 94 2.71 16.04 20.82
CA VAL A 94 3.01 17.06 21.83
C VAL A 94 2.11 16.78 23.04
N PHE A 95 2.53 15.81 23.87
CA PHE A 95 2.09 15.72 25.25
C PHE A 95 2.62 16.96 25.99
N HIS A 96 1.81 18.02 26.10
CA HIS A 96 2.00 19.01 27.17
C HIS A 96 1.49 18.41 28.48
N VAL A 97 2.35 17.60 29.12
CA VAL A 97 2.24 17.28 30.55
C VAL A 97 3.50 17.75 31.25
N THR A 98 3.43 18.96 31.78
CA THR A 98 4.16 19.46 32.96
C THR A 98 3.46 20.75 33.37
N GLY A 99 2.91 20.97 34.54
CA GLY A 99 2.70 20.15 35.72
C GLY A 99 1.86 21.02 36.65
N ALA A 100 0.89 20.43 37.31
CA ALA A 100 0.25 21.06 38.45
C ALA A 100 1.32 21.25 39.54
N THR A 101 1.67 22.50 39.86
CA THR A 101 2.24 22.82 41.17
C THR A 101 1.12 23.32 42.07
N GLU A 102 0.81 22.43 42.99
CA GLU A 102 0.04 22.57 44.21
C GLU A 102 0.53 23.73 45.10
N ARG A 103 -0.43 24.43 45.73
CA ARG A 103 -0.44 25.17 47.02
C ARG A 103 0.71 26.14 47.37
N ASP A 104 0.35 27.38 47.70
CA ASP A 104 -0.02 27.80 49.07
C ASP A 104 -0.99 28.99 49.01
#